data_AF-A0A3B0U3D5-F1
#
_entry.id   AF-A0A3B0U3D5-F1
#
_cell.length_a   1.000
_cell.length_b   1.000
_cell.length_c   1.000
_cell.angle_alpha   90.00
_cell.angle_beta   90.00
_cell.angle_gamma   90.00
#
_symmetry.space_group_name_H-M   'P 1'
#
loop_
_entity.id
_entity.type
_entity.pdbx_description
1 polymer ?
#
loop_
_entity_poly.entity_id
_entity_poly.type
_entity_poly.pdbx_seq_one_letter_code
_entity_poly.pdbx_strand_id
1 'polypeptide(L)'
;GSLWKSPIENGNFYIQLKDDITIESIRGNAPSNLLFNSNKNILFFKMENYGFKPNNNLVITYTKKIPRFNFAAITKNSSNLFEEIDIFSNSNLDINYTEILLGNPYQTKGMSNSIIGFIYIALVYGIPITVGIVLLIILTIIYKNYKRRHLNKKEK
;
A
#
# COMPACT_ATOMS: atom_id res chain seq x y z
N GLY A 1 13.17 -17.57 13.32
CA GLY A 1 13.68 -17.72 14.70
C GLY A 1 13.55 -19.15 15.19
N SER A 2 12.33 -19.68 15.33
CA SER A 2 12.03 -20.98 15.96
C SER A 2 12.63 -22.23 15.28
N LEU A 3 13.12 -22.11 14.05
CA LEU A 3 13.76 -23.21 13.31
C LEU A 3 15.29 -23.30 13.53
N TRP A 4 15.91 -22.26 14.10
CA TRP A 4 17.34 -22.28 14.40
C TRP A 4 17.54 -22.90 15.78
N LYS A 5 18.43 -23.91 15.86
CA LYS A 5 18.76 -24.61 17.12
C LYS A 5 19.31 -23.67 18.19
N SER A 6 19.93 -22.57 17.77
CA SER A 6 20.45 -21.52 18.64
C SER A 6 19.89 -20.16 18.19
N PRO A 7 19.46 -19.33 19.14
CA PRO A 7 19.01 -17.97 18.84
C PRO A 7 20.17 -17.11 18.34
N ILE A 8 19.87 -16.14 17.48
CA ILE A 8 20.86 -15.19 16.99
C ILE A 8 20.97 -14.08 18.04
N GLU A 9 22.09 -14.06 18.77
CA GLU A 9 22.34 -13.08 19.83
C GLU A 9 22.48 -11.67 19.24
N ASN A 10 23.26 -11.52 18.17
CA ASN A 10 23.45 -10.28 17.43
C ASN A 10 23.56 -10.59 15.93
N GLY A 11 22.88 -9.83 15.09
CA GLY A 11 22.90 -10.01 13.63
C GLY A 11 22.79 -8.70 12.88
N ASN A 12 23.67 -8.54 11.87
CA ASN A 12 23.59 -7.46 10.90
C ASN A 12 22.87 -7.99 9.65
N PHE A 13 21.79 -7.34 9.24
CA PHE A 13 20.98 -7.77 8.11
C PHE A 13 21.05 -6.73 7.00
N TYR A 14 21.43 -7.19 5.80
CA TYR A 14 21.60 -6.35 4.62
C TYR A 14 20.70 -6.83 3.50
N ILE A 15 20.09 -5.89 2.79
CA ILE A 15 19.16 -6.18 1.69
C ILE A 15 19.51 -5.25 0.54
N GLN A 16 19.92 -5.81 -0.59
CA GLN A 16 20.15 -5.03 -1.80
C GLN A 16 18.86 -4.98 -2.62
N LEU A 17 18.42 -3.77 -2.97
CA LEU A 17 17.36 -3.58 -3.94
C LEU A 17 17.98 -3.61 -5.34
N LYS A 18 17.44 -4.47 -6.21
CA LYS A 18 17.92 -4.67 -7.59
C LYS A 18 16.82 -4.39 -8.61
N ASP A 19 17.23 -4.41 -9.88
CA ASP A 19 16.38 -4.19 -11.03
C ASP A 19 15.64 -2.84 -10.95
N ASP A 20 14.31 -2.88 -11.00
CA ASP A 20 13.41 -1.74 -10.90
C ASP A 20 12.82 -1.55 -9.49
N ILE A 21 13.33 -2.27 -8.49
CA ILE A 21 12.90 -2.12 -7.10
C ILE A 21 13.60 -0.89 -6.51
N THR A 22 12.85 0.20 -6.39
CA THR A 22 13.31 1.43 -5.74
C THR A 22 12.77 1.57 -4.33
N ILE A 23 13.35 2.46 -3.54
CA ILE A 23 12.91 2.71 -2.17
C ILE A 23 11.47 3.23 -2.09
N GLU A 24 11.02 3.98 -3.09
CA GLU A 24 9.64 4.48 -3.21
C GLU A 24 8.65 3.38 -3.61
N SER A 25 9.15 2.31 -4.25
CA SER A 25 8.35 1.18 -4.71
C SER A 25 8.01 0.20 -3.58
N ILE A 26 8.80 0.22 -2.50
CA ILE A 26 8.66 -0.70 -1.38
C ILE A 26 7.89 -0.08 -0.21
N ARG A 27 7.24 -0.97 0.55
CA ARG A 27 6.63 -0.70 1.85
C ARG A 27 7.21 -1.70 2.82
N GLY A 28 7.35 -1.35 4.08
CA GLY A 28 8.04 -2.25 4.99
C GLY A 28 7.98 -1.85 6.45
N ASN A 29 8.27 -2.83 7.28
CA ASN A 29 8.53 -2.65 8.69
C ASN A 29 9.73 -3.51 9.05
N ALA A 30 10.62 -2.97 9.89
CA ALA A 30 11.79 -3.66 10.37
C ALA A 30 11.72 -3.80 11.89
N PRO A 31 12.33 -4.84 12.47
CA PRO A 31 12.36 -5.04 13.93
C PRO A 31 13.10 -3.93 14.68
N SER A 32 13.94 -3.18 14.00
CA SER A 32 14.73 -2.07 14.52
C SER A 32 14.82 -0.97 13.46
N ASN A 33 15.51 0.13 13.78
CA ASN A 33 15.67 1.27 12.87
C ASN A 33 16.27 0.79 11.54
N LEU A 34 15.56 1.08 10.46
CA LEU A 34 15.98 0.74 9.12
C LEU A 34 16.86 1.86 8.59
N LEU A 35 18.03 1.48 8.12
CA LEU A 35 19.03 2.36 7.53
C LEU A 35 19.11 2.08 6.04
N PHE A 36 19.44 3.08 5.23
CA PHE A 36 19.51 2.99 3.79
C PHE A 36 20.76 3.69 3.25
N ASN A 37 21.42 3.05 2.29
CA ASN A 37 22.47 3.64 1.48
C ASN A 37 21.94 3.79 0.04
N SER A 38 21.75 5.04 -0.39
CA SER A 38 21.22 5.36 -1.72
C SER A 38 22.21 5.05 -2.86
N ASN A 39 23.51 5.12 -2.60
CA ASN A 39 24.53 4.88 -3.64
C ASN A 39 24.59 3.42 -4.07
N LYS A 40 24.38 2.48 -3.13
CA LYS A 40 24.41 1.04 -3.38
C LYS A 40 23.02 0.39 -3.36
N ASN A 41 21.96 1.15 -3.08
CA ASN A 41 20.61 0.66 -2.86
C ASN A 41 20.52 -0.46 -1.81
N ILE A 42 21.18 -0.27 -0.67
CA ILE A 42 21.25 -1.27 0.40
C ILE A 42 20.45 -0.78 1.61
N LEU A 43 19.52 -1.61 2.07
CA LEU A 43 18.90 -1.49 3.38
C LEU A 43 19.70 -2.26 4.41
N PHE A 44 19.79 -1.71 5.61
CA PHE A 44 20.52 -2.28 6.73
C PHE A 44 19.74 -2.13 8.02
N PHE A 45 19.70 -3.17 8.83
CA PHE A 45 19.20 -3.10 10.21
C PHE A 45 19.92 -4.13 11.08
N LYS A 46 19.90 -3.90 12.40
CA LYS A 46 20.50 -4.79 13.38
C LYS A 46 19.42 -5.51 14.16
N MET A 47 19.64 -6.77 14.49
CA MET A 47 18.79 -7.48 15.44
C MET A 47 19.60 -8.05 16.57
N GLU A 48 18.99 -8.08 17.74
CA GLU A 48 19.52 -8.75 18.92
C GLU A 48 18.51 -9.77 19.42
N ASN A 49 18.99 -10.88 20.00
CA ASN A 49 18.19 -11.92 20.65
C ASN A 49 17.05 -12.48 19.77
N TYR A 50 17.31 -12.67 18.47
CA TYR A 50 16.31 -13.19 17.55
C TYR A 50 16.03 -14.68 17.81
N GLY A 51 14.77 -14.99 18.12
CA GLY A 51 14.32 -16.33 18.49
C GLY A 51 13.98 -16.49 19.98
N PHE A 52 14.33 -15.53 20.84
CA PHE A 52 14.00 -15.58 22.28
C PHE A 52 12.67 -14.93 22.66
N LYS A 53 12.23 -13.89 21.93
CA LYS A 53 10.95 -13.21 22.13
C LYS A 53 10.13 -13.28 20.84
N PRO A 54 8.79 -13.18 20.89
CA PRO A 54 7.99 -12.96 19.69
C PRO A 54 8.36 -11.59 19.11
N ASN A 55 9.34 -11.60 18.19
CA ASN A 55 9.92 -10.39 17.64
C ASN A 55 9.09 -9.92 16.45
N ASN A 56 9.06 -8.61 16.25
CA ASN A 56 8.64 -8.03 14.97
C ASN A 56 9.47 -8.67 13.84
N ASN A 57 8.81 -9.10 12.78
CA ASN A 57 9.52 -9.61 11.60
C ASN A 57 9.91 -8.44 10.69
N LEU A 58 11.01 -8.62 9.96
CA LEU A 58 11.23 -7.81 8.77
C LEU A 58 10.15 -8.19 7.75
N VAL A 59 9.38 -7.20 7.32
CA VAL A 59 8.42 -7.32 6.24
C VAL A 59 8.76 -6.26 5.21
N ILE A 60 9.02 -6.68 3.98
CA ILE A 60 9.14 -5.79 2.83
C ILE A 60 8.15 -6.27 1.79
N THR A 61 7.27 -5.38 1.37
CA THR A 61 6.32 -5.63 0.30
C THR A 61 6.65 -4.73 -0.89
N TYR A 62 6.64 -5.33 -2.07
CA TYR A 62 6.75 -4.64 -3.34
C TYR A 62 5.68 -5.22 -4.28
N THR A 63 5.31 -4.48 -5.30
CA THR A 63 4.30 -4.93 -6.25
C THR A 63 4.73 -4.59 -7.66
N LYS A 64 4.92 -5.63 -8.47
CA LYS A 64 5.21 -5.53 -9.90
C LYS A 64 4.27 -6.46 -10.65
N LYS A 65 3.54 -5.93 -11.63
CA LYS A 65 2.74 -6.75 -12.54
C LYS A 65 3.66 -7.25 -13.65
N ILE A 66 3.81 -8.56 -13.77
CA ILE A 66 4.58 -9.20 -14.85
C ILE A 66 3.57 -9.68 -15.91
N PRO A 67 3.48 -9.03 -17.08
CA PRO A 67 2.63 -9.53 -18.16
C PRO A 67 3.13 -10.90 -18.62
N ARG A 68 2.24 -11.89 -18.68
CA ARG A 68 2.56 -13.28 -19.11
C ARG A 68 3.68 -13.93 -18.28
N PHE A 69 3.49 -13.98 -16.96
CA PHE A 69 4.40 -14.67 -16.04
C PHE A 69 4.70 -16.11 -16.50
N ASN A 70 5.99 -16.44 -16.67
CA ASN A 70 6.45 -17.78 -17.00
C ASN A 70 7.45 -18.24 -15.93
N PHE A 71 6.97 -19.10 -15.03
CA PHE A 71 7.77 -19.62 -13.92
C PHE A 71 9.04 -20.35 -14.40
N ALA A 72 8.92 -21.22 -15.42
CA ALA A 72 10.04 -22.00 -15.94
C ALA A 72 11.13 -21.13 -16.58
N ALA A 73 10.74 -20.00 -17.19
CA ALA A 73 11.72 -19.04 -17.71
C ALA A 73 12.47 -18.32 -16.59
N ILE A 74 11.78 -17.96 -15.51
CA ILE A 74 12.38 -17.24 -14.36
C ILE A 74 13.34 -18.15 -13.60
N THR A 75 12.98 -19.42 -13.35
CA THR A 75 13.82 -20.34 -12.58
C THR A 75 15.09 -20.78 -13.30
N LYS A 76 15.15 -20.65 -14.64
CA LYS A 76 16.38 -20.87 -15.42
C LYS A 76 17.52 -19.95 -15.00
N ASN A 77 17.22 -18.78 -14.44
CA ASN A 77 18.23 -17.81 -13.99
C ASN A 77 18.65 -18.01 -12.52
N SER A 78 18.21 -19.09 -11.87
CA SER A 78 18.46 -19.31 -10.44
C SER A 78 19.94 -19.34 -10.07
N SER A 79 20.79 -19.99 -10.87
CA SER A 79 22.24 -20.03 -10.64
C SER A 79 22.86 -18.63 -10.60
N ASN A 80 22.47 -17.76 -11.54
CA ASN A 80 22.96 -16.38 -11.58
C ASN A 80 22.48 -15.58 -10.35
N LEU A 81 21.25 -15.80 -9.89
CA LEU A 81 20.74 -15.16 -8.68
C LEU A 81 21.54 -15.58 -7.43
N PHE A 82 21.93 -16.85 -7.32
CA PHE A 82 22.78 -17.31 -6.22
C PHE A 82 24.19 -16.72 -6.30
N GLU A 83 24.79 -16.68 -7.49
CA GLU A 83 26.10 -16.05 -7.70
C GLU A 83 26.07 -14.56 -7.32
N GLU A 84 25.02 -13.84 -7.69
CA GLU A 84 24.84 -12.44 -7.30
C GLU A 84 24.72 -12.25 -5.79
N ILE A 85 24.06 -13.17 -5.08
CA ILE A 85 23.98 -13.17 -3.62
C ILE A 85 25.37 -13.40 -3.02
N ASP A 86 26.15 -14.33 -3.57
CA ASP A 86 27.52 -14.60 -3.11
C ASP A 86 28.42 -13.39 -3.31
N ILE A 87 28.36 -12.75 -4.48
CA ILE A 87 29.09 -11.50 -4.76
C ILE A 87 28.69 -10.40 -3.76
N PHE A 88 27.39 -10.23 -3.51
CA PHE A 88 26.90 -9.23 -2.57
C PHE A 88 27.38 -9.50 -1.13
N SER A 89 27.33 -10.76 -0.69
CA SER A 89 27.75 -11.15 0.67
C SER A 89 29.24 -10.89 0.95
N ASN A 90 30.07 -10.96 -0.08
CA ASN A 90 31.52 -10.70 0.00
C ASN A 90 31.88 -9.23 -0.26
N SER A 91 30.91 -8.37 -0.55
CA SER A 91 31.16 -6.96 -0.82
C SER A 91 31.44 -6.17 0.47
N ASN A 92 32.14 -5.04 0.34
CA ASN A 92 32.33 -4.15 1.49
C ASN A 92 31.01 -3.42 1.83
N LEU A 93 30.45 -3.77 3.00
CA LEU A 93 29.20 -3.24 3.56
C LEU A 93 29.43 -2.17 4.64
N ASP A 94 30.70 -1.88 4.98
CA ASP A 94 31.07 -0.77 5.85
C ASP A 94 31.05 0.54 5.07
N ILE A 95 29.85 1.09 4.94
CA ILE A 95 29.54 2.31 4.19
C ILE A 95 28.58 3.17 5.01
N ASN A 96 28.42 4.43 4.61
CA ASN A 96 27.52 5.34 5.31
C ASN A 96 26.05 4.98 5.04
N TYR A 97 25.26 4.88 6.09
CA TYR A 97 23.81 4.70 5.97
C TYR A 97 23.07 5.85 6.65
N THR A 98 21.89 6.15 6.13
CA THR A 98 20.96 7.14 6.70
C THR A 98 19.69 6.46 7.14
N GLU A 99 19.11 6.88 8.25
CA GLU A 99 17.83 6.34 8.71
C GLU A 99 16.71 6.64 7.72
N ILE A 100 15.82 5.66 7.54
CA ILE A 100 14.67 5.77 6.65
C ILE A 100 13.42 5.17 7.28
N LEU A 101 12.28 5.74 6.93
CA LEU A 101 10.97 5.19 7.25
C LEU A 101 10.29 4.70 5.97
N LEU A 102 9.89 3.44 5.98
CA LEU A 102 9.07 2.87 4.91
C LEU A 102 7.59 3.04 5.27
N GLY A 103 6.74 3.14 4.24
CA GLY A 103 5.30 3.13 4.45
C GLY A 103 4.80 1.77 4.95
N ASN A 104 3.60 1.74 5.52
CA ASN A 104 3.00 0.54 6.10
C ASN A 104 2.93 -0.62 5.08
N PRO A 105 3.53 -1.80 5.36
CA PRO A 105 3.58 -2.94 4.44
C PRO A 105 2.21 -3.55 4.14
N TYR A 106 1.22 -3.34 5.00
CA TYR A 106 -0.15 -3.85 4.86
C TYR A 106 -1.10 -2.86 4.18
N GLN A 107 -0.59 -1.68 3.80
CA GLN A 107 -1.37 -0.71 3.06
C GLN A 107 -1.37 -1.06 1.57
N THR A 108 -2.53 -1.44 1.05
CA THR A 108 -2.68 -1.72 -0.37
C THR A 108 -2.72 -0.41 -1.17
N LYS A 109 -1.97 -0.36 -2.29
CA LYS A 109 -2.12 0.70 -3.32
C LYS A 109 -3.44 0.45 -4.08
N GLY A 110 -4.56 0.73 -3.42
CA GLY A 110 -5.91 0.66 -3.98
C GLY A 110 -6.65 1.97 -3.76
N MET A 111 -7.81 2.11 -4.40
CA MET A 111 -8.76 3.18 -4.09
C MET A 111 -9.03 3.12 -2.58
N SER A 112 -8.69 4.18 -1.85
CA SER A 112 -8.83 4.23 -0.40
C SER A 112 -10.21 3.75 0.04
N ASN A 113 -10.29 3.02 1.16
CA ASN A 113 -11.56 2.63 1.77
C ASN A 113 -12.49 3.86 1.97
N SER A 114 -11.93 5.05 2.13
CA SER A 114 -12.70 6.30 2.19
C SER A 114 -13.45 6.63 0.89
N ILE A 115 -12.86 6.36 -0.28
CA ILE A 115 -13.48 6.62 -1.59
C ILE A 115 -14.58 5.58 -1.84
N ILE A 116 -14.31 4.31 -1.53
CA ILE A 116 -15.31 3.24 -1.64
C ILE A 116 -16.49 3.52 -0.69
N GLY A 117 -16.20 3.93 0.55
CA GLY A 117 -17.21 4.34 1.52
C GLY A 117 -18.01 5.56 1.06
N PHE A 118 -17.36 6.56 0.46
CA PHE A 118 -18.04 7.71 -0.12
C PHE A 118 -18.98 7.31 -1.26
N ILE A 119 -18.53 6.46 -2.19
CA ILE A 119 -19.37 5.96 -3.30
C ILE A 119 -20.58 5.20 -2.74
N TYR A 120 -20.38 4.35 -1.73
CA TYR A 120 -21.48 3.63 -1.07
C TYR A 120 -22.51 4.59 -0.47
N ILE A 121 -22.07 5.58 0.32
CA ILE A 121 -22.96 6.57 0.94
C ILE A 121 -23.68 7.40 -0.14
N ALA A 122 -22.96 7.84 -1.17
CA ALA A 122 -23.53 8.62 -2.27
C ALA A 122 -24.61 7.83 -3.05
N LEU A 123 -24.41 6.54 -3.28
CA LEU A 123 -25.40 5.69 -3.95
C LEU A 123 -26.61 5.40 -3.06
N VAL A 124 -26.38 5.00 -1.80
CA VAL A 124 -27.45 4.59 -0.89
C VAL A 124 -28.31 5.78 -0.44
N TYR A 125 -27.68 6.91 -0.12
CA TYR A 125 -28.39 8.08 0.42
C TYR A 125 -28.57 9.21 -0.59
N GLY A 126 -27.62 9.40 -1.51
CA GLY A 126 -27.70 10.47 -2.51
C GLY A 126 -28.83 10.26 -3.51
N ILE A 127 -29.10 9.01 -3.92
CA ILE A 127 -30.20 8.70 -4.86
C ILE A 127 -31.57 9.03 -4.24
N PRO A 128 -31.94 8.54 -3.04
CA PRO A 128 -33.22 8.90 -2.42
C PRO A 128 -33.39 10.40 -2.18
N ILE A 129 -32.33 11.09 -1.73
CA ILE A 129 -32.37 12.53 -1.45
C ILE A 129 -32.62 13.32 -2.75
N THR A 130 -31.89 12.99 -3.82
CA THR A 130 -32.06 13.67 -5.11
C THR A 130 -33.44 13.43 -5.71
N VAL A 131 -33.96 12.19 -5.63
CA VAL A 131 -35.34 11.87 -6.04
C VAL A 131 -36.36 12.68 -5.23
N GLY A 132 -36.19 12.77 -3.90
CA GLY A 132 -37.07 13.54 -3.04
C GLY A 132 -37.09 15.04 -3.37
N ILE A 133 -35.92 15.62 -3.66
CA ILE A 133 -35.80 17.03 -4.07
C ILE A 133 -36.51 17.26 -5.41
N VAL A 134 -36.32 16.38 -6.39
CA VAL A 134 -36.98 16.49 -7.70
C VAL A 134 -38.50 16.42 -7.56
N LEU A 135 -39.03 15.49 -6.75
CA LEU A 135 -40.46 15.39 -6.48
C LEU A 135 -41.02 16.66 -5.81
N LEU A 136 -40.29 17.23 -4.84
CA LEU A 136 -40.68 18.48 -4.21
C LEU A 136 -40.73 19.63 -5.21
N ILE A 137 -39.74 19.75 -6.10
CA ILE A 137 -39.72 20.78 -7.15
C ILE A 137 -40.96 20.64 -8.06
N ILE A 138 -41.26 19.43 -8.52
CA ILE A 138 -42.42 19.14 -9.37
C ILE A 138 -43.72 19.52 -8.66
N LEU A 139 -43.90 19.10 -7.40
CA LEU A 139 -45.08 19.45 -6.59
C LEU A 139 -45.23 20.98 -6.43
N THR A 140 -44.13 21.68 -6.20
CA THR A 140 -44.12 23.14 -6.05
C THR A 140 -44.57 23.82 -7.35
N ILE A 141 -44.11 23.34 -8.51
CA ILE A 141 -44.51 23.86 -9.83
C ILE A 141 -46.00 23.61 -10.07
N ILE A 142 -46.49 22.39 -9.80
CA ILE A 142 -47.91 22.02 -9.97
C ILE A 142 -48.79 22.90 -9.07
N TYR A 143 -48.45 23.04 -7.79
CA TYR A 143 -49.20 23.87 -6.84
C TYR A 143 -49.25 25.33 -7.28
N LYS A 144 -48.11 25.90 -7.71
CA LYS A 144 -48.02 27.30 -8.16
C LYS A 144 -48.88 27.52 -9.42
N ASN A 145 -48.90 26.56 -10.34
CA ASN A 145 -49.75 26.61 -11.54
C ASN A 145 -51.24 26.45 -11.21
N TYR A 146 -51.59 25.57 -10.27
CA TYR A 146 -52.97 25.39 -9.79
C TYR A 146 -53.50 26.67 -9.13
N LYS A 147 -52.73 27.26 -8.21
CA LYS A 147 -53.11 28.50 -7.50
C LYS A 147 -53.30 29.68 -8.46
N ARG A 148 -52.42 29.84 -9.47
CA ARG A 148 -52.59 30.88 -10.52
C ARG A 148 -53.87 30.71 -11.31
N ARG A 149 -54.20 29.48 -11.74
CA ARG A 149 -55.45 29.20 -12.47
C ARG A 149 -56.70 29.46 -11.62
N HIS A 150 -56.64 29.18 -10.32
CA HIS A 150 -57.77 29.37 -9.42
C HIS A 150 -58.00 30.84 -9.03
N LEU A 151 -56.95 31.65 -8.95
CA LEU A 151 -57.04 33.10 -8.72
C LEU A 151 -57.62 33.82 -9.94
N ASN A 152 -57.13 33.52 -11.15
CA ASN A 152 -57.62 34.13 -12.40
C ASN A 152 -59.10 33.78 -12.71
N LYS A 153 -59.65 32.72 -12.11
CA LYS A 153 -61.05 32.32 -12.24
C LYS A 153 -62.00 33.09 -11.31
N LYS A 154 -61.49 33.80 -10.30
CA LYS A 154 -62.29 34.62 -9.36
C LYS A 154 -62.42 36.09 -9.78
N GLU A 155 -61.60 36.54 -10.74
CA GLU A 155 -61.62 37.91 -11.26
C GLU A 155 -62.44 38.07 -12.57
N LYS A 156 -63.06 36.99 -13.06
CA LYS A 156 -64.04 36.98 -14.14
C LYS A 156 -65.41 36.62 -13.59
#